data_AF-A0A935DAI4-F1
#
_entry.id   AF-A0A935DAI4-F1
#
_cell.length_a   1.000
_cell.length_b   1.000
_cell.length_c   1.000
_cell.angle_alpha   90.00
_cell.angle_beta   90.00
_cell.angle_gamma   90.00
#
_symmetry.space_group_name_H-M   'P 1'
#
loop_
_entity.id
_entity.type
_entity.pdbx_description
1 polymer ?
#
loop_
_entity_poly.entity_id
_entity_poly.type
_entity_poly.pdbx_seq_one_letter_code
_entity_poly.pdbx_strand_id
1 'polypeptide(L)'
;MSITQPEIQQALRISRAIEEHLEQIRSVNVPSQELYPMLADRELVERDKEKGANFRLFLKKLQKENMLNLIPQCKATARSGGKFEYTFNRAGSSMPVRKPLDPSLKKAAEAETE
;
A
#
# COMPACT_ATOMS: atom_id res chain seq x y z
N MET A 1 14.23 -16.86 6.49
CA MET A 1 14.65 -16.17 7.72
C MET A 1 13.37 -15.62 8.31
N SER A 2 12.87 -16.28 9.34
CA SER A 2 11.57 -16.00 9.94
C SER A 2 11.55 -14.58 10.49
N ILE A 3 10.48 -13.84 10.20
CA ILE A 3 10.25 -12.54 10.83
C ILE A 3 10.10 -12.73 12.35
N THR A 4 10.77 -11.86 13.12
CA THR A 4 10.72 -11.87 14.58
C THR A 4 9.57 -11.00 15.08
N GLN A 5 9.07 -11.29 16.28
CA GLN A 5 8.00 -10.53 16.93
C GLN A 5 8.26 -9.00 17.01
N PRO A 6 9.48 -8.50 17.29
CA PRO A 6 9.75 -7.06 17.22
C PRO A 6 9.57 -6.47 15.82
N GLU A 7 9.89 -7.22 14.76
CA GLU A 7 9.64 -6.75 13.38
C GLU A 7 8.15 -6.72 13.04
N ILE A 8 7.35 -7.64 13.57
CA ILE A 8 5.88 -7.59 13.43
C ILE A 8 5.35 -6.31 14.09
N GLN A 9 5.81 -6.00 15.31
CA GLN A 9 5.40 -4.78 16.00
C GLN A 9 5.86 -3.51 15.25
N GLN A 10 7.06 -3.53 14.70
CA GLN A 10 7.56 -2.44 13.88
C GLN A 10 6.68 -2.24 12.63
N ALA A 11 6.28 -3.33 11.96
CA ALA A 11 5.37 -3.27 10.81
C ALA A 11 4.02 -2.65 11.17
N LEU A 12 3.45 -3.02 12.32
CA LEU A 12 2.19 -2.46 12.83
C LEU A 12 2.32 -0.96 13.16
N ARG A 13 3.45 -0.54 13.76
CA ARG A 13 3.71 0.88 14.06
C ARG A 13 3.86 1.71 12.79
N ILE A 14 4.58 1.17 11.80
CA ILE A 14 4.71 1.78 10.46
C ILE A 14 3.35 1.90 9.79
N SER A 15 2.55 0.83 9.80
CA SER A 15 1.19 0.81 9.24
C SER A 15 0.33 1.93 9.81
N ARG A 16 0.28 2.06 11.14
CA ARG A 16 -0.49 3.10 11.83
C ARG A 16 0.01 4.50 11.50
N ALA A 17 1.33 4.71 11.51
CA ALA A 17 1.92 6.00 11.19
C ALA A 17 1.57 6.43 9.74
N ILE A 18 1.72 5.52 8.78
CA ILE A 18 1.37 5.79 7.37
C ILE A 18 -0.11 6.10 7.25
N GLU A 19 -0.98 5.34 7.91
CA GLU A 19 -2.41 5.61 7.91
C GLU A 19 -2.72 7.01 8.41
N GLU A 20 -2.25 7.38 9.61
CA GLU A 20 -2.45 8.72 10.18
C GLU A 20 -2.00 9.83 9.22
N HIS A 21 -0.84 9.66 8.57
CA HIS A 21 -0.33 10.66 7.65
C HIS A 21 -1.15 10.75 6.37
N LEU A 22 -1.54 9.62 5.79
CA LEU A 22 -2.44 9.57 4.63
C LEU A 22 -3.81 10.20 4.94
N GLU A 23 -4.30 10.04 6.17
CA GLU A 23 -5.53 10.72 6.62
C GLU A 23 -5.36 12.24 6.71
N GLN A 24 -4.20 12.71 7.19
CA GLN A 24 -3.87 14.14 7.30
C GLN A 24 -3.75 14.82 5.94
N ILE A 25 -2.97 14.24 5.01
CA ILE A 25 -2.72 14.85 3.69
C ILE A 25 -3.85 14.59 2.69
N ARG A 26 -4.76 13.65 3.00
CA ARG A 26 -5.86 13.19 2.14
C ARG A 26 -5.43 12.71 0.74
N SER A 27 -4.15 12.37 0.58
CA SER A 27 -3.57 11.89 -0.66
C SER A 27 -3.69 10.38 -0.78
N VAL A 28 -3.80 9.92 -2.03
CA VAL A 28 -3.80 8.51 -2.42
C VAL A 28 -2.62 8.26 -3.37
N ASN A 29 -2.14 7.03 -3.47
CA ASN A 29 -0.96 6.63 -4.24
C ASN A 29 0.34 7.35 -3.84
N VAL A 30 0.60 7.47 -2.53
CA VAL A 30 1.83 8.08 -2.03
C VAL A 30 2.99 7.09 -2.16
N PRO A 31 4.11 7.47 -2.79
CA PRO A 31 5.26 6.58 -2.90
C PRO A 31 5.98 6.42 -1.56
N SER A 32 6.61 5.26 -1.34
CA SER A 32 7.49 5.00 -0.18
C SER A 32 8.49 6.12 0.14
N GLN A 33 8.96 6.85 -0.87
CA GLN A 33 9.94 7.91 -0.75
C GLN A 33 9.40 9.17 -0.04
N GLU A 34 8.12 9.47 -0.21
CA GLU A 34 7.46 10.61 0.46
C GLU A 34 7.12 10.29 1.92
N LEU A 35 6.86 9.01 2.22
CA LEU A 35 6.61 8.56 3.59
C LEU A 35 7.89 8.37 4.39
N TYR A 36 9.02 8.17 3.71
CA TYR A 36 10.33 7.99 4.34
C TYR A 36 10.69 9.08 5.36
N PRO A 37 10.64 10.40 5.04
CA PRO A 37 11.00 11.45 6.01
C PRO A 37 10.12 11.40 7.26
N MET A 38 8.83 11.12 7.12
CA MET A 38 7.89 11.00 8.25
C MET A 38 8.23 9.78 9.12
N LEU A 39 8.45 8.62 8.50
CA LEU A 39 8.80 7.39 9.22
C LEU A 39 10.15 7.51 9.94
N ALA A 40 11.09 8.21 9.31
CA ALA A 40 12.41 8.51 9.85
C ALA A 40 12.38 9.55 10.98
N ASP A 41 11.38 10.43 11.00
CA ASP A 41 11.15 11.37 12.10
C ASP A 41 10.57 10.68 13.33
N ARG A 42 9.71 9.68 13.11
CA ARG A 42 9.12 8.86 14.18
C ARG A 42 10.02 7.71 14.67
N GLU A 43 11.27 7.66 14.22
CA GLU A 43 12.24 6.59 14.53
C GLU A 43 11.72 5.17 14.23
N LEU A 44 10.80 5.04 13.27
CA LEU A 44 10.21 3.76 12.87
C LEU A 44 11.08 3.02 11.84
N VAL A 45 11.94 3.76 11.15
CA VAL A 45 12.91 3.26 10.20
C VAL A 45 14.24 3.97 10.44
N GLU A 46 15.34 3.24 10.26
CA GLU A 46 16.66 3.86 10.34
C GLU A 46 16.84 4.87 9.21
N ARG A 47 17.41 6.03 9.57
CA ARG A 47 17.79 7.09 8.64
C ARG A 47 19.00 6.63 7.84
N ASP A 48 18.72 6.02 6.70
CA ASP A 48 19.74 5.62 5.74
C ASP A 48 20.07 6.73 4.73
N LYS A 49 21.32 6.75 4.26
CA LYS A 49 21.80 7.71 3.24
C LYS A 49 21.08 7.49 1.89
N GLU A 50 20.56 6.30 1.66
CA GLU A 50 19.87 5.89 0.44
C GLU A 50 18.35 6.11 0.45
N LYS A 51 17.86 7.10 1.21
CA LYS A 51 16.44 7.52 1.18
C LYS A 51 15.44 6.36 1.37
N GLY A 52 15.71 5.47 2.34
CA GLY A 52 14.79 4.37 2.68
C GLY A 52 15.10 3.03 2.03
N ALA A 53 16.38 2.71 1.78
CA ALA A 53 16.80 1.36 1.41
C ALA A 53 16.34 0.32 2.44
N ASN A 54 16.54 0.59 3.74
CA ASN A 54 16.12 -0.31 4.82
C ASN A 54 14.60 -0.48 4.86
N PHE A 55 13.86 0.60 4.59
CA PHE A 55 12.40 0.54 4.48
C PHE A 55 11.95 -0.38 3.33
N ARG A 56 12.58 -0.27 2.15
CA ARG A 56 12.28 -1.15 1.01
C ARG A 56 12.67 -2.60 1.26
N LEU A 57 13.80 -2.84 1.94
CA LEU A 57 14.22 -4.18 2.36
C LEU A 57 13.23 -4.79 3.34
N PHE A 58 12.74 -3.99 4.29
CA PHE A 58 11.72 -4.39 5.25
C PHE A 58 10.40 -4.76 4.57
N LEU A 59 9.92 -3.94 3.64
CA LEU A 59 8.73 -4.25 2.83
C LEU A 59 8.92 -5.53 2.00
N LYS A 60 10.09 -5.71 1.39
CA LYS A 60 10.43 -6.93 0.64
C LYS A 60 10.42 -8.17 1.54
N LYS A 61 10.88 -8.03 2.78
CA LYS A 61 10.88 -9.11 3.80
C LYS A 61 9.45 -9.46 4.20
N LEU A 62 8.62 -8.45 4.51
CA LEU A 62 7.19 -8.64 4.80
C LEU A 62 6.44 -9.30 3.63
N GLN A 63 6.74 -8.90 2.40
CA GLN A 63 6.17 -9.52 1.20
C GLN A 63 6.51 -11.00 1.08
N LYS A 64 7.79 -11.33 1.28
CA LYS A 64 8.29 -12.70 1.17
C LYS A 64 7.64 -13.63 2.19
N GLU A 65 7.34 -13.12 3.37
CA GLU A 65 6.71 -13.86 4.48
C GLU A 65 5.17 -13.74 4.47
N ASN A 66 4.57 -13.20 3.40
CA ASN A 66 3.12 -12.99 3.26
C ASN A 66 2.47 -12.12 4.37
N MET A 67 3.27 -11.33 5.11
CA MET A 67 2.81 -10.44 6.17
C MET A 67 2.58 -9.00 5.71
N LEU A 68 2.48 -8.79 4.40
CA LEU A 68 2.09 -7.51 3.82
C LEU A 68 0.67 -7.07 4.27
N ASN A 69 -0.15 -8.02 4.73
CA ASN A 69 -1.45 -7.77 5.35
C ASN A 69 -1.37 -6.90 6.63
N LEU A 70 -0.21 -6.80 7.28
CA LEU A 70 0.00 -5.89 8.41
C LEU A 70 -0.02 -4.41 7.99
N ILE A 71 0.25 -4.14 6.71
CA ILE A 71 0.24 -2.81 6.11
C ILE A 71 -0.79 -2.82 4.97
N PRO A 72 -2.09 -2.83 5.28
CA PRO A 72 -3.14 -2.97 4.26
C PRO A 72 -3.17 -1.78 3.28
N GLN A 73 -2.53 -0.67 3.63
CA GLN A 73 -2.36 0.50 2.78
C GLN A 73 -1.28 0.29 1.69
N CYS A 74 -0.37 -0.68 1.85
CA CYS A 74 0.78 -0.88 0.98
C CYS A 74 0.42 -1.76 -0.23
N LYS A 75 0.73 -1.26 -1.43
CA LYS A 75 0.67 -2.01 -2.69
C LYS A 75 2.08 -2.14 -3.27
N ALA A 76 2.53 -3.38 -3.37
CA ALA A 76 3.76 -3.71 -4.08
C ALA A 76 3.44 -3.96 -5.56
N THR A 77 3.91 -3.07 -6.43
CA THR A 77 3.76 -3.19 -7.88
C THR A 77 5.11 -3.59 -8.48
N ALA A 78 5.16 -4.73 -9.17
CA ALA A 78 6.35 -5.12 -9.90
C ALA A 78 6.47 -4.27 -11.17
N ARG A 79 7.58 -3.54 -11.32
CA ARG A 79 7.90 -2.76 -12.52
C ARG A 79 8.77 -3.61 -13.44
N SER A 80 8.57 -3.47 -14.76
CA SER A 80 9.42 -4.13 -15.77
C SER A 80 10.89 -3.81 -15.50
N GLY A 81 11.71 -4.86 -15.37
CA GLY A 81 13.12 -4.75 -14.97
C GLY A 81 13.45 -5.19 -13.54
N GLY A 82 12.56 -5.91 -12.85
CA GLY A 82 12.84 -6.53 -11.55
C GLY A 82 12.85 -5.57 -10.36
N LYS A 83 12.41 -4.33 -10.56
CA LYS A 83 12.26 -3.34 -9.49
C LYS A 83 10.84 -3.41 -8.91
N PHE A 84 10.75 -3.42 -7.60
CA PHE A 84 9.46 -3.32 -6.90
C PHE A 84 9.21 -1.87 -6.50
N GLU A 85 8.04 -1.37 -6.87
CA GLU A 85 7.57 -0.05 -6.48
C GLU A 85 6.49 -0.22 -5.41
N TYR A 86 6.70 0.39 -4.25
CA TYR A 86 5.76 0.33 -3.13
C TYR A 86 5.02 1.65 -3.04
N THR A 87 3.71 1.60 -3.27
CA THR A 87 2.79 2.73 -3.19
C THR A 87 1.79 2.51 -2.06
N PHE A 88 1.42 3.59 -1.38
CA PHE A 88 0.55 3.54 -0.21
C PHE A 88 -0.76 4.28 -0.51
N ASN A 89 -1.87 3.63 -0.20
CA ASN A 89 -3.21 4.13 -0.41
C ASN A 89 -3.97 4.14 0.91
N ARG A 90 -4.76 5.19 1.16
CA ARG A 90 -5.60 5.26 2.35
C ARG A 90 -6.50 4.01 2.43
N ALA A 91 -6.62 3.40 3.60
CA ALA A 91 -7.42 2.19 3.80
C ALA A 91 -8.90 2.37 3.41
N GLY A 92 -9.42 3.62 3.42
CA GLY A 92 -10.75 3.97 2.90
C GLY A 92 -10.88 4.06 1.36
N SER A 93 -9.77 3.95 0.60
CA SER A 93 -9.79 3.87 -0.87
C SER A 93 -9.91 2.42 -1.37
N SER A 94 -9.83 1.43 -0.46
CA SER A 94 -10.40 0.11 -0.67
C SER A 94 -11.90 0.15 -0.42
N MET A 95 -12.64 0.97 -1.18
CA MET A 95 -13.91 0.42 -1.64
C MET A 95 -13.54 -0.79 -2.50
N PRO A 96 -14.20 -1.95 -2.35
CA PRO A 96 -14.08 -2.99 -3.37
C PRO A 96 -14.30 -2.27 -4.69
N VAL A 97 -13.38 -2.49 -5.63
CA VAL A 97 -13.66 -2.26 -7.04
C VAL A 97 -14.98 -2.97 -7.29
N ARG A 98 -16.09 -2.22 -7.20
CA ARG A 98 -17.20 -2.39 -8.11
C ARG A 98 -16.52 -2.21 -9.44
N LYS A 99 -16.06 -3.34 -9.97
CA LYS A 99 -15.78 -3.53 -11.38
C LYS A 99 -16.88 -2.72 -12.06
N PRO A 100 -16.60 -1.64 -12.81
CA PRO A 100 -17.64 -1.04 -13.60
C PRO A 100 -18.20 -2.20 -14.42
N LEU A 101 -19.42 -2.61 -14.08
CA LEU A 101 -20.12 -3.63 -14.81
C LEU A 101 -20.11 -3.12 -16.24
N ASP A 102 -19.52 -3.91 -17.12
CA ASP A 102 -19.39 -3.67 -18.54
C ASP A 102 -20.67 -3.00 -19.09
N PRO A 103 -20.61 -1.83 -19.73
CA PRO A 103 -21.81 -1.17 -20.27
C PRO A 103 -22.43 -1.92 -21.47
N SER A 104 -21.95 -3.10 -21.84
CA SER A 104 -22.39 -3.86 -23.02
C SER A 104 -23.71 -4.63 -22.89
N LEU A 105 -24.46 -4.53 -21.78
CA LEU A 105 -25.73 -5.25 -21.58
C LEU A 105 -26.97 -4.35 -21.51
N LYS A 106 -27.00 -3.25 -22.28
CA LYS A 106 -28.22 -2.47 -22.57
C LYS A 106 -28.73 -2.70 -24.00
N LYS A 107 -28.84 -3.96 -24.43
CA LYS A 107 -29.52 -4.30 -25.67
C LYS A 107 -30.48 -5.46 -25.40
N ALA A 108 -31.75 -5.26 -25.78
CA ALA A 108 -32.90 -6.17 -25.67
C ALA A 108 -33.66 -6.14 -24.34
N ALA A 109 -34.52 -5.12 -24.16
CA ALA A 109 -35.81 -5.27 -23.46
C ALA A 109 -36.73 -4.05 -23.68
N GLU A 110 -36.82 -3.51 -24.89
CA GLU A 110 -37.93 -2.62 -25.28
C GLU A 110 -38.32 -2.97 -26.72
N ALA A 111 -38.81 -4.20 -26.87
CA ALA A 111 -39.76 -4.56 -27.89
C ALA A 111 -41.00 -5.06 -27.14
N GLU A 112 -42.16 -4.62 -27.59
CA GLU A 112 -43.52 -5.09 -27.29
C GLU A 112 -44.32 -4.33 -26.20
N THR A 113 -45.53 -3.91 -26.61
CA THR A 113 -46.58 -3.13 -25.92
C THR A 113 -46.28 -1.62 -25.87
N GLU A 114 -46.91 -0.75 -26.67
CA GLU A 114 -48.32 -0.66 -27.11
C GLU A 114 -48.43 0.01 -28.48
#